data_AF-A0A920HGU3-F1
#
_entry.id   AF-A0A920HGU3-F1
#
_cell.length_a   1.000
_cell.length_b   1.000
_cell.length_c   1.000
_cell.angle_alpha   90.00
_cell.angle_beta   90.00
_cell.angle_gamma   90.00
#
_symmetry.space_group_name_H-M   'P 1'
#
loop_
_entity.id
_entity.type
_entity.pdbx_description
1 polymer ?
#
loop_
_entity_poly.entity_id
_entity_poly.type
_entity_poly.pdbx_seq_one_letter_code
_entity_poly.pdbx_strand_id
1 'polypeptide(L)'
;MKNKKRKKFIDFRENFQKKTKLIEDLKVLISSDLNLKEKEDIFNSIRRKWITIGKVPSHLAFNLNNSYNHQVKLYYDLVYLDRNYKEKDLDKNLSEKKELIVKIKKLNDYGNKIKSYKDSLKIIKRWNFLTGPTRQNYERKLNEEFDQYVKTN
;
A
#
# COMPACT_ATOMS: atom_id res chain seq x y z
N MET A 1 -38.31 -11.42 -6.68
CA MET A 1 -37.47 -11.38 -5.45
C MET A 1 -36.59 -10.14 -5.49
N LYS A 2 -36.83 -9.15 -4.60
CA LYS A 2 -36.05 -7.90 -4.56
C LYS A 2 -34.69 -8.16 -3.89
N ASN A 3 -33.61 -8.08 -4.66
CA ASN A 3 -32.23 -8.15 -4.17
C ASN A 3 -31.94 -6.95 -3.25
N LYS A 4 -32.23 -7.09 -1.94
CA LYS A 4 -31.82 -6.14 -0.90
C LYS A 4 -30.30 -6.13 -0.89
N LYS A 5 -29.68 -5.14 -1.55
CA LYS A 5 -28.28 -4.76 -1.29
C LYS A 5 -28.16 -4.53 0.22
N ARG A 6 -27.62 -5.50 0.96
CA ARG A 6 -27.30 -5.36 2.39
C ARG A 6 -26.43 -4.11 2.52
N LYS A 7 -26.98 -3.06 3.15
CA LYS A 7 -26.27 -1.82 3.47
C LYS A 7 -25.12 -2.25 4.40
N LYS A 8 -23.91 -2.38 3.86
CA LYS A 8 -22.75 -2.83 4.64
C LYS A 8 -22.45 -1.72 5.64
N PHE A 9 -22.81 -1.95 6.90
CA PHE A 9 -22.50 -1.02 7.98
C PHE A 9 -20.98 -0.93 8.08
N ILE A 10 -20.45 0.28 7.95
CA ILE A 10 -19.02 0.52 8.11
C ILE A 10 -18.79 0.74 9.59
N ASP A 11 -18.19 -0.24 10.25
CA ASP A 11 -17.72 -0.07 11.62
C ASP A 11 -16.35 0.60 11.62
N PHE A 12 -16.34 1.92 11.79
CA PHE A 12 -15.12 2.72 11.84
C PHE A 12 -14.25 2.38 13.05
N ARG A 13 -14.86 2.02 14.19
CA ARG A 13 -14.15 1.71 15.44
C ARG A 13 -13.46 0.35 15.32
N GLU A 14 -14.15 -0.64 14.79
CA GLU A 14 -13.57 -1.96 14.51
C GLU A 14 -12.44 -1.87 13.48
N ASN A 15 -12.61 -1.09 12.41
CA ASN A 15 -11.54 -0.85 11.42
C ASN A 15 -10.31 -0.19 12.05
N PHE A 16 -10.51 0.78 12.95
CA PHE A 16 -9.42 1.42 13.68
C PHE A 16 -8.67 0.40 14.54
N GLN A 17 -9.37 -0.38 15.35
CA GLN A 17 -8.77 -1.42 16.19
C GLN A 17 -7.99 -2.46 15.38
N LYS A 18 -8.56 -2.95 14.27
CA LYS A 18 -7.88 -3.90 13.37
C LYS A 18 -6.59 -3.30 12.78
N LYS A 19 -6.62 -2.04 12.34
CA LYS A 19 -5.43 -1.35 11.81
C LYS A 19 -4.38 -1.09 12.89
N THR A 20 -4.79 -0.69 14.09
CA THR A 20 -3.87 -0.55 15.24
C THR A 20 -3.20 -1.89 15.54
N LYS A 21 -3.96 -2.99 15.55
CA LYS A 21 -3.37 -4.33 15.73
C LYS A 21 -2.35 -4.68 14.65
N LEU A 22 -2.62 -4.36 13.38
CA LEU A 22 -1.65 -4.59 12.30
C LEU A 22 -0.34 -3.81 12.49
N ILE A 23 -0.38 -2.62 13.10
CA ILE A 23 0.82 -1.85 13.43
C ILE A 23 1.61 -2.54 14.53
N GLU A 24 0.94 -3.07 15.56
CA GLU A 24 1.61 -3.87 16.61
C GLU A 24 2.18 -5.18 16.05
N ASP A 25 1.43 -5.90 15.22
CA ASP A 25 1.89 -7.11 14.54
C ASP A 25 3.16 -6.81 13.70
N LEU A 26 3.22 -5.63 13.06
CA LEU A 26 4.39 -5.20 12.29
C LEU A 26 5.60 -4.89 13.19
N LYS A 27 5.39 -4.29 14.37
CA LYS A 27 6.47 -4.09 15.36
C LYS A 27 7.04 -5.43 15.83
N VAL A 28 6.16 -6.37 16.16
CA VAL A 28 6.57 -7.74 16.57
C VAL A 28 7.34 -8.43 15.44
N LEU A 29 6.89 -8.27 14.19
CA LEU A 29 7.57 -8.82 13.02
C LEU A 29 8.99 -8.25 12.85
N ILE A 30 9.19 -6.97 13.10
CA ILE A 30 10.51 -6.32 13.00
C ILE A 30 11.47 -6.92 14.03
N SER A 31 11.01 -7.10 15.27
CA SER A 31 11.83 -7.62 16.38
C SER A 31 11.95 -9.14 16.45
N SER A 32 11.35 -9.91 15.54
CA SER A 32 11.39 -11.38 15.57
C SER A 32 12.69 -11.95 15.01
N ASP A 33 13.04 -13.18 15.39
CA ASP A 33 14.20 -13.91 14.86
C ASP A 33 13.89 -14.72 13.58
N LEU A 34 12.76 -14.43 12.93
CA LEU A 34 12.34 -15.09 11.69
C LEU A 34 13.32 -14.80 10.55
N ASN A 35 13.44 -15.72 9.59
CA ASN A 35 14.26 -15.48 8.41
C ASN A 35 13.60 -14.46 7.46
N LEU A 36 14.36 -13.93 6.50
CA LEU A 36 13.88 -12.89 5.58
C LEU A 36 12.65 -13.33 4.77
N LYS A 37 12.59 -14.61 4.36
CA LYS A 37 11.48 -15.12 3.55
C LYS A 37 10.19 -15.17 4.35
N GLU A 38 10.24 -15.66 5.58
CA GLU A 38 9.10 -15.66 6.51
C GLU A 38 8.65 -14.23 6.83
N LYS A 39 9.61 -13.33 7.10
CA LYS A 39 9.32 -11.91 7.33
C LYS A 39 8.61 -11.27 6.14
N GLU A 40 9.08 -11.52 4.93
CA GLU A 40 8.46 -11.02 3.69
C GLU A 40 7.01 -11.49 3.55
N ASP A 41 6.73 -12.77 3.80
CA ASP A 41 5.39 -13.33 3.63
C ASP A 41 4.39 -12.76 4.65
N ILE A 42 4.82 -12.60 5.92
CA ILE A 42 4.01 -11.96 6.96
C ILE A 42 3.82 -10.48 6.67
N PHE A 43 4.87 -9.76 6.29
CA PHE A 43 4.80 -8.34 5.94
C PHE A 43 3.82 -8.09 4.78
N ASN A 44 3.89 -8.91 3.73
CA ASN A 44 2.96 -8.84 2.62
C ASN A 44 1.51 -9.15 3.04
N SER A 45 1.31 -10.06 4.00
CA SER A 45 -0.01 -10.33 4.60
C SER A 45 -0.55 -9.12 5.35
N ILE A 46 0.27 -8.47 6.17
CA ILE A 46 -0.07 -7.24 6.91
C ILE A 46 -0.47 -6.14 5.93
N ARG A 47 0.35 -5.88 4.91
CA ARG A 47 0.08 -4.89 3.86
C ARG A 47 -1.23 -5.14 3.12
N ARG A 48 -1.52 -6.39 2.75
CA ARG A 48 -2.81 -6.76 2.13
C ARG A 48 -3.98 -6.48 3.06
N LYS A 49 -3.90 -6.93 4.32
CA LYS A 49 -4.95 -6.66 5.32
C LYS A 49 -5.14 -5.15 5.52
N TRP A 50 -4.05 -4.37 5.54
CA TRP A 50 -4.08 -2.92 5.73
C TRP A 50 -4.94 -2.21 4.67
N ILE A 51 -4.79 -2.56 3.39
CA ILE A 51 -5.56 -1.92 2.30
C ILE A 51 -6.99 -2.46 2.15
N THR A 52 -7.25 -3.66 2.69
CA THR A 52 -8.56 -4.32 2.69
C THR A 52 -9.45 -3.81 3.82
N ILE A 53 -8.87 -3.49 4.98
CA ILE A 53 -9.61 -2.87 6.09
C ILE A 53 -10.16 -1.52 5.61
N GLY A 54 -11.43 -1.27 5.95
CA GLY A 54 -12.17 -0.11 5.49
C GLY A 54 -11.69 1.21 6.11
N LYS A 55 -12.52 2.24 5.93
CA LYS A 55 -12.27 3.58 6.47
C LYS A 55 -12.25 3.55 8.01
N VAL A 56 -11.44 4.43 8.58
CA VAL A 56 -11.36 4.72 10.02
C VAL A 56 -11.90 6.14 10.29
N PRO A 57 -12.12 6.55 11.55
CA PRO A 57 -12.52 7.92 11.87
C PRO A 57 -11.49 8.93 11.32
N SER A 58 -11.97 9.98 10.65
CA SER A 58 -11.12 10.95 9.94
C SER A 58 -10.06 11.59 10.84
N HIS A 59 -10.43 11.98 12.05
CA HIS A 59 -9.54 12.58 13.05
C HIS A 59 -8.41 11.64 13.53
N LEU A 60 -8.55 10.32 13.35
CA LEU A 60 -7.52 9.32 13.72
C LEU A 60 -6.70 8.85 12.52
N ALA A 61 -7.18 9.06 11.30
CA ALA A 61 -6.60 8.48 10.09
C ALA A 61 -5.15 8.92 9.85
N PHE A 62 -4.85 10.21 10.08
CA PHE A 62 -3.51 10.76 9.87
C PHE A 62 -2.48 10.10 10.78
N ASN A 63 -2.71 10.12 12.10
CA ASN A 63 -1.81 9.51 13.08
C ASN A 63 -1.63 8.01 12.83
N LEU A 64 -2.73 7.32 12.52
CA LEU A 64 -2.71 5.89 12.22
C LEU A 64 -1.87 5.55 10.98
N ASN A 65 -2.01 6.33 9.90
CA ASN A 65 -1.21 6.16 8.69
C ASN A 65 0.27 6.46 8.93
N ASN A 66 0.59 7.51 9.68
CA ASN A 66 1.97 7.86 10.01
C ASN A 66 2.65 6.77 10.84
N SER A 67 1.96 6.25 11.86
CA SER A 67 2.45 5.12 12.66
C SER A 67 2.72 3.89 11.81
N TYR A 68 1.81 3.54 10.90
CA TYR A 68 2.00 2.43 9.97
C TYR A 68 3.20 2.66 9.02
N ASN A 69 3.28 3.82 8.39
CA ASN A 69 4.36 4.15 7.46
C ASN A 69 5.73 4.18 8.15
N HIS A 70 5.78 4.63 9.41
CA HIS A 70 6.99 4.56 10.22
C HIS A 70 7.45 3.12 10.44
N GLN A 71 6.53 2.22 10.81
CA GLN A 71 6.87 0.80 10.96
C GLN A 71 7.26 0.14 9.62
N VAL A 72 6.61 0.51 8.51
CA VAL A 72 7.01 0.05 7.17
C VAL A 72 8.43 0.51 6.82
N LYS A 73 8.79 1.75 7.17
CA LYS A 73 10.16 2.24 6.97
C LYS A 73 11.17 1.42 7.78
N LEU A 74 10.91 1.20 9.07
CA LEU A 74 11.78 0.39 9.94
C LEU A 74 11.93 -1.05 9.42
N TYR A 75 10.86 -1.64 8.87
CA TYR A 75 10.94 -2.94 8.22
C TYR A 75 11.92 -2.94 7.04
N TYR A 76 11.83 -1.94 6.14
CA TYR A 76 12.76 -1.84 5.02
C TYR A 76 14.20 -1.55 5.48
N ASP A 77 14.38 -0.69 6.48
CA ASP A 77 15.70 -0.41 7.08
C ASP A 77 16.35 -1.72 7.60
N LEU A 78 15.54 -2.64 8.17
CA LEU A 78 16.00 -3.96 8.62
C LEU A 78 16.32 -4.91 7.46
N VAL A 79 15.39 -5.17 6.54
CA VAL A 79 15.59 -6.20 5.50
C VAL A 79 16.64 -5.79 4.46
N TYR A 80 16.88 -4.48 4.30
CA TYR A 80 17.92 -3.95 3.43
C TYR A 80 19.34 -4.01 4.02
N LEU A 81 19.51 -4.55 5.23
CA LEU A 81 20.81 -4.98 5.72
C LEU A 81 21.39 -6.10 4.83
N ASP A 82 20.54 -6.95 4.27
CA ASP A 82 20.94 -7.88 3.20
C ASP A 82 20.97 -7.15 1.86
N ARG A 83 22.19 -6.95 1.33
CA ARG A 83 22.42 -6.24 0.07
C ARG A 83 21.82 -6.95 -1.15
N ASN A 84 21.86 -8.29 -1.16
CA ASN A 84 21.34 -9.07 -2.28
C ASN A 84 19.81 -9.01 -2.31
N TYR A 85 19.19 -9.11 -1.14
CA TYR A 85 17.75 -8.90 -1.01
C TYR A 85 17.36 -7.48 -1.44
N LYS A 86 18.08 -6.47 -0.93
CA LYS A 86 17.86 -5.06 -1.28
C LYS A 86 17.88 -4.82 -2.78
N GLU A 87 18.93 -5.22 -3.49
CA GLU A 87 19.03 -4.96 -4.94
C GLU A 87 17.88 -5.62 -5.71
N LYS A 88 17.57 -6.88 -5.40
CA LYS A 88 16.45 -7.60 -6.02
C LYS A 88 15.11 -6.91 -5.76
N ASP A 89 14.87 -6.48 -4.53
CA ASP A 89 13.62 -5.81 -4.16
C ASP A 89 13.49 -4.42 -4.79
N LEU A 90 14.56 -3.61 -4.82
CA LEU A 90 14.56 -2.29 -5.46
C LEU A 90 14.29 -2.37 -6.97
N ASP A 91 14.83 -3.39 -7.65
CA ASP A 91 14.59 -3.64 -9.08
C ASP A 91 13.16 -4.13 -9.34
N LYS A 92 12.65 -5.03 -8.50
CA LYS A 92 11.25 -5.46 -8.55
C LYS A 92 10.30 -4.27 -8.35
N ASN A 93 10.52 -3.46 -7.32
CA ASN A 93 9.72 -2.27 -7.04
C ASN A 93 9.79 -1.25 -8.19
N LEU A 94 10.96 -1.07 -8.81
CA LEU A 94 11.11 -0.22 -10.00
C LEU A 94 10.19 -0.68 -11.13
N SER A 95 10.22 -1.98 -11.44
CA SER A 95 9.39 -2.57 -12.49
C SER A 95 7.90 -2.43 -12.17
N GLU A 96 7.50 -2.75 -10.94
CA GLU A 96 6.10 -2.63 -10.50
C GLU A 96 5.60 -1.17 -10.58
N LYS A 97 6.40 -0.20 -10.15
CA LYS A 97 6.05 1.23 -10.25
C LYS A 97 5.85 1.65 -11.71
N LYS A 98 6.77 1.30 -12.60
CA LYS A 98 6.62 1.59 -14.03
C LYS A 98 5.35 0.96 -14.61
N GLU A 99 5.05 -0.29 -14.25
CA GLU A 99 3.84 -0.98 -14.67
C GLU A 99 2.56 -0.25 -14.19
N LEU A 100 2.55 0.23 -12.94
CA LEU A 100 1.42 0.98 -12.40
C LEU A 100 1.21 2.32 -13.11
N ILE A 101 2.28 3.03 -13.46
CA ILE A 101 2.23 4.25 -14.26
C ILE A 101 1.61 3.96 -15.64
N VAL A 102 2.05 2.91 -16.33
CA VAL A 102 1.46 2.52 -17.62
C VAL A 102 -0.03 2.19 -17.48
N LYS A 103 -0.43 1.49 -16.41
CA LYS A 103 -1.82 1.15 -16.15
C LYS A 103 -2.68 2.39 -15.89
N ILE A 104 -2.22 3.33 -15.06
CA ILE A 104 -3.01 4.53 -14.74
C ILE A 104 -3.15 5.47 -15.95
N LYS A 105 -2.10 5.59 -16.79
CA LYS A 105 -2.16 6.30 -18.09
C LYS A 105 -3.28 5.76 -18.96
N LYS A 106 -3.32 4.43 -19.18
CA LYS A 106 -4.36 3.76 -19.98
C LYS A 106 -5.78 3.99 -19.45
N LEU A 107 -5.95 4.10 -18.13
CA LEU A 107 -7.27 4.38 -17.54
C LEU A 107 -7.75 5.81 -17.82
N ASN A 108 -6.82 6.76 -18.03
CA ASN A 108 -7.17 8.14 -18.34
C ASN A 108 -7.74 8.30 -19.76
N ASP A 109 -7.34 7.43 -20.68
CA ASP A 109 -7.83 7.38 -22.07
C ASP A 109 -9.13 6.54 -22.21
N TYR A 110 -9.54 5.85 -21.15
CA TYR A 110 -10.65 4.91 -21.21
C TYR A 110 -12.01 5.63 -21.08
N GLY A 111 -12.92 5.41 -22.04
CA GLY A 111 -14.21 6.13 -22.13
C GLY A 111 -15.19 5.90 -20.95
N ASN A 112 -15.07 4.78 -20.22
CA ASN A 112 -15.94 4.51 -19.06
C ASN A 112 -15.40 5.15 -17.78
N LYS A 113 -15.75 6.43 -17.55
CA LYS A 113 -15.28 7.24 -16.41
C LYS A 113 -15.46 6.57 -15.04
N ILE A 114 -16.60 5.91 -14.79
CA ILE A 114 -16.90 5.28 -13.49
C ILE A 114 -15.97 4.08 -13.24
N LYS A 115 -15.78 3.23 -14.26
CA LYS A 115 -14.87 2.09 -14.15
C LYS A 115 -13.43 2.57 -13.99
N SER A 116 -13.01 3.54 -14.81
CA SER A 116 -11.67 4.13 -14.73
C SER A 116 -11.35 4.70 -13.36
N TYR A 117 -12.30 5.40 -12.73
CA TYR A 117 -12.14 5.91 -11.37
C TYR A 117 -11.99 4.79 -10.32
N LYS A 118 -12.81 3.74 -10.39
CA LYS A 118 -12.69 2.61 -9.44
C LYS A 118 -11.36 1.89 -9.60
N ASP A 119 -10.88 1.74 -10.82
CA ASP A 119 -9.61 1.07 -11.09
C ASP A 119 -8.41 1.96 -10.75
N SER A 120 -8.50 3.28 -10.92
CA SER A 120 -7.44 4.21 -10.47
C SER A 120 -7.28 4.18 -8.96
N LEU A 121 -8.37 4.13 -8.19
CA LEU A 121 -8.30 3.98 -6.73
C LEU A 121 -7.59 2.68 -6.29
N LYS A 122 -7.72 1.59 -7.06
CA LYS A 122 -6.97 0.34 -6.77
C LYS A 122 -5.47 0.52 -7.05
N ILE A 123 -5.12 1.19 -8.14
CA ILE A 123 -3.73 1.48 -8.50
C ILE A 123 -3.10 2.39 -7.43
N ILE A 124 -3.78 3.45 -7.01
CA ILE A 124 -3.31 4.37 -5.95
C ILE A 124 -3.07 3.61 -4.63
N LYS A 125 -3.99 2.72 -4.25
CA LYS A 125 -3.78 1.86 -3.06
C LYS A 125 -2.57 0.95 -3.20
N ARG A 126 -2.37 0.37 -4.39
CA ARG A 126 -1.21 -0.49 -4.65
C ARG A 126 0.09 0.30 -4.61
N TRP A 127 0.12 1.49 -5.22
CA TRP A 127 1.27 2.40 -5.19
C TRP A 127 1.65 2.78 -3.76
N ASN A 128 0.70 3.27 -2.98
CA ASN A 128 0.96 3.83 -1.64
C ASN A 128 1.29 2.79 -0.56
N PHE A 129 0.74 1.58 -0.67
CA PHE A 129 0.79 0.61 0.43
C PHE A 129 1.31 -0.77 0.04
N LEU A 130 1.29 -1.09 -1.26
CA LEU A 130 1.71 -2.40 -1.76
C LEU A 130 2.92 -2.34 -2.69
N THR A 131 3.63 -1.22 -2.77
CA THR A 131 4.86 -1.11 -3.55
C THR A 131 5.91 -0.49 -2.65
N GLY A 132 7.10 -1.10 -2.60
CA GLY A 132 8.21 -0.59 -1.80
C GLY A 132 8.94 0.57 -2.48
N PRO A 133 9.97 1.12 -1.81
CA PRO A 133 10.83 2.12 -2.42
C PRO A 133 11.63 1.52 -3.58
N THR A 134 12.10 2.38 -4.49
CA THR A 134 13.16 2.02 -5.44
C THR A 134 14.40 2.91 -5.24
N ARG A 135 15.41 2.76 -6.11
CA ARG A 135 16.64 3.57 -6.05
C ARG A 135 16.29 5.06 -6.12
N GLN A 136 16.97 5.85 -5.29
CA GLN A 136 16.65 7.27 -5.05
C GLN A 136 16.58 8.12 -6.33
N ASN A 137 17.43 7.83 -7.31
CA ASN A 137 17.47 8.50 -8.61
C ASN A 137 16.19 8.29 -9.45
N TYR A 138 15.49 7.16 -9.27
CA TYR A 138 14.22 6.87 -9.94
C TYR A 138 13.01 7.24 -9.08
N GLU A 139 13.09 7.06 -7.76
CA GLU A 139 11.97 7.24 -6.83
C GLU A 139 11.28 8.59 -7.01
N ARG A 140 12.05 9.69 -7.02
CA ARG A 140 11.50 11.05 -7.22
C ARG A 140 10.78 11.19 -8.56
N LYS A 141 11.43 10.77 -9.66
CA LYS A 141 10.88 10.88 -11.02
C LYS A 141 9.59 10.07 -11.18
N LEU A 142 9.55 8.87 -10.61
CA LEU A 142 8.38 7.99 -10.68
C LEU A 142 7.21 8.54 -9.86
N ASN A 143 7.48 9.16 -8.70
CA ASN A 143 6.45 9.81 -7.90
C ASN A 143 5.89 11.03 -8.65
N GLU A 144 6.74 11.91 -9.19
CA GLU A 144 6.33 13.05 -10.02
C GLU A 144 5.48 12.61 -11.22
N GLU A 145 5.90 11.57 -11.94
CA GLU A 145 5.17 11.02 -13.09
C GLU A 145 3.84 10.39 -12.67
N PHE A 146 3.81 9.61 -11.59
CA PHE A 146 2.59 8.98 -11.11
C PHE A 146 1.54 10.02 -10.69
N ASP A 147 1.96 11.05 -9.96
CA ASP A 147 1.10 12.14 -9.48
C ASP A 147 0.46 12.92 -10.63
N GLN A 148 1.14 13.08 -11.78
CA GLN A 148 0.57 13.70 -12.98
C GLN A 148 -0.65 12.95 -13.53
N TYR A 149 -0.72 11.63 -13.36
CA TYR A 149 -1.80 10.80 -13.90
C TYR A 149 -2.86 10.42 -12.87
N VAL A 150 -2.58 10.59 -11.58
CA VAL A 150 -3.56 10.47 -10.50
C VAL A 150 -4.43 11.73 -10.51
N LYS A 151 -5.53 11.70 -11.27
CA LYS A 151 -6.49 12.82 -11.35
C LYS A 151 -6.92 13.29 -9.96
N THR A 152 -6.46 14.48 -9.56
CA THR A 152 -7.03 15.32 -8.49
C THR A 152 -8.27 16.02 -9.04
N ASN A 153 -9.37 15.26 -9.21
CA ASN A 153 -10.70 15.83 -9.46
C ASN A 153 -11.60 15.57 -8.26
#